data_AF-A0A7W5ACY0-F1
#
_entry.id   AF-A0A7W5ACY0-F1
#
_cell.length_a   1.000
_cell.length_b   1.000
_cell.length_c   1.000
_cell.angle_alpha   90.00
_cell.angle_beta   90.00
_cell.angle_gamma   90.00
#
_symmetry.space_group_name_H-M   'P 1'
#
loop_
_entity.id
_entity.type
_entity.pdbx_description
1 polymer ?
#
loop_
_entity_poly.entity_id
_entity_poly.type
_entity_poly.pdbx_seq_one_letter_code
_entity_poly.pdbx_strand_id
1 'polypeptide(L)'
;MQGHAIGAGFQLALNCDMRVLADDARFSMAEVTLGLVPDLGGTKRLTELVGPSRALEICVTGRRMAADEADRIGLATAVVPRAELDGAVADLAAAVLAADGGAVAEIKGLLAGAPLRSYAEQDRAEREAQTRRLSDLLGSGE
;
A
#
# COMPACT_ATOMS: atom_id res chain seq x y z
N MET A 1 8.94 0.87 -8.33
CA MET A 1 10.16 0.60 -7.56
C MET A 1 11.03 -0.36 -8.35
N GLN A 2 12.30 -0.04 -8.52
CA GLN A 2 13.28 -0.81 -9.28
C GLN A 2 14.59 -0.90 -8.50
N GLY A 3 15.36 -1.97 -8.69
CA GLY A 3 16.58 -2.18 -7.92
C GLY A 3 16.34 -2.29 -6.41
N HIS A 4 17.24 -1.73 -5.58
CA HIS A 4 17.24 -1.98 -4.15
C HIS A 4 16.43 -0.96 -3.34
N ALA A 5 15.54 -1.44 -2.47
CA ALA A 5 14.89 -0.69 -1.41
C ALA A 5 15.27 -1.32 -0.06
N ILE A 6 16.21 -0.71 0.65
CA ILE A 6 16.81 -1.28 1.87
C ILE A 6 16.57 -0.33 3.05
N GLY A 7 16.18 -0.91 4.19
CA GLY A 7 15.93 -0.20 5.45
C GLY A 7 14.90 0.91 5.26
N ALA A 8 15.30 2.16 5.48
CA ALA A 8 14.46 3.34 5.27
C ALA A 8 13.79 3.39 3.88
N GLY A 9 14.47 2.94 2.83
CA GLY A 9 13.87 2.87 1.48
C GLY A 9 12.72 1.85 1.39
N PHE A 10 12.82 0.72 2.11
CA PHE A 10 11.72 -0.24 2.21
C PHE A 10 10.60 0.29 3.09
N GLN A 11 10.92 0.97 4.20
CA GLN A 11 9.90 1.61 5.04
C GLN A 11 9.14 2.71 4.29
N LEU A 12 9.81 3.50 3.45
CA LEU A 12 9.15 4.46 2.56
C LEU A 12 8.16 3.76 1.63
N ALA A 13 8.58 2.69 0.98
CA ALA A 13 7.71 1.91 0.09
C ALA A 13 6.46 1.36 0.81
N LEU A 14 6.63 0.84 2.03
CA LEU A 14 5.54 0.30 2.85
C LEU A 14 4.52 1.37 3.26
N ASN A 15 4.91 2.64 3.31
CA ASN A 15 4.03 3.75 3.63
C ASN A 15 3.22 4.28 2.43
N CYS A 16 3.52 3.83 1.19
CA CYS A 16 2.66 4.11 0.04
C CYS A 16 1.39 3.25 0.08
N ASP A 17 0.29 3.70 -0.53
CA ASP A 17 -0.93 2.87 -0.63
C ASP A 17 -0.73 1.73 -1.64
N MET A 18 -0.14 2.04 -2.79
CA MET A 18 0.08 1.13 -3.92
C MET A 18 1.56 1.04 -4.26
N ARG A 19 2.00 -0.15 -4.67
CA ARG A 19 3.41 -0.45 -4.98
C ARG A 19 3.50 -1.22 -6.30
N VAL A 20 3.97 -0.55 -7.35
CA VAL A 20 4.35 -1.20 -8.62
C VAL A 20 5.84 -1.49 -8.60
N LEU A 21 6.22 -2.73 -8.86
CA LEU A 21 7.59 -3.21 -8.78
C LEU A 21 8.10 -3.59 -10.18
N ALA A 22 9.36 -3.31 -10.46
CA ALA A 22 10.10 -4.00 -11.50
C ALA A 22 10.51 -5.40 -11.02
N ASP A 23 10.65 -6.34 -11.94
CA ASP A 23 11.16 -7.71 -11.72
C ASP A 23 12.55 -7.76 -11.04
N ASP A 24 13.36 -6.73 -11.26
CA ASP A 24 14.67 -6.55 -10.65
C ASP A 24 14.64 -5.95 -9.22
N ALA A 25 13.46 -5.61 -8.69
CA ALA A 25 13.35 -5.00 -7.37
C ALA A 25 13.78 -5.97 -6.26
N ARG A 26 14.51 -5.46 -5.26
CA ARG A 26 15.02 -6.19 -4.11
C ARG A 26 14.79 -5.42 -2.82
N PHE A 27 14.25 -6.09 -1.81
CA PHE A 27 13.87 -5.50 -0.52
C PHE A 27 14.67 -6.11 0.62
N SER A 28 14.91 -5.33 1.67
CA SER A 28 15.47 -5.83 2.92
C SER A 28 15.16 -4.86 4.07
N MET A 29 14.71 -5.38 5.20
CA MET A 29 14.60 -4.65 6.46
C MET A 29 15.90 -4.83 7.26
N ALA A 30 16.95 -4.11 6.86
CA ALA A 30 18.33 -4.37 7.27
C ALA A 30 18.76 -3.67 8.57
N GLU A 31 17.86 -2.93 9.23
CA GLU A 31 18.13 -2.19 10.47
C GLU A 31 18.73 -3.11 11.55
N VAL A 32 18.27 -4.36 11.63
CA VAL A 32 18.78 -5.36 12.57
C VAL A 32 20.29 -5.63 12.42
N THR A 33 20.82 -5.52 11.21
CA THR A 33 22.27 -5.74 10.94
C THR A 33 23.15 -4.65 11.52
N LEU A 34 22.54 -3.49 11.84
CA LEU A 34 23.18 -2.35 12.48
C LEU A 34 22.83 -2.27 13.98
N GLY A 35 22.12 -3.25 14.53
CA GLY A 35 21.60 -3.22 15.90
C GLY A 35 20.47 -2.20 16.11
N LEU A 36 19.80 -1.80 15.03
CA LEU A 36 18.71 -0.83 15.04
C LEU A 36 17.35 -1.52 14.86
N VAL A 37 16.29 -0.75 15.08
CA VAL A 37 14.90 -1.15 14.80
C VAL A 37 14.35 -0.33 13.64
N PRO A 38 13.36 -0.84 12.88
CA PRO A 38 12.65 -0.02 11.90
C PRO A 38 11.76 1.00 12.62
N ASP A 39 12.06 2.28 12.47
CA ASP A 39 11.45 3.40 13.22
C ASP A 39 10.71 4.42 12.33
N LEU A 40 10.61 4.17 11.02
CA LEU A 40 9.93 5.02 10.04
C LEU A 40 8.53 4.48 9.68
N GLY A 41 7.88 3.82 10.63
CA GLY A 41 6.51 3.29 10.49
C GLY A 41 6.39 1.96 9.74
N GLY A 42 7.49 1.38 9.28
CA GLY A 42 7.46 0.15 8.47
C GLY A 42 6.92 -1.09 9.21
N THR A 43 7.09 -1.18 10.52
CA THR A 43 6.68 -2.37 11.32
C THR A 43 5.17 -2.60 11.30
N LYS A 44 4.36 -1.54 11.47
CA LYS A 44 2.89 -1.63 11.42
C LYS A 44 2.43 -2.08 10.05
N ARG A 45 2.88 -1.39 9.00
CA ARG A 45 2.46 -1.64 7.61
C ARG A 45 2.88 -3.02 7.11
N LEU A 46 4.11 -3.44 7.39
CA LEU A 46 4.56 -4.79 7.05
C LEU A 46 3.69 -5.85 7.73
N THR A 47 3.41 -5.67 9.02
CA THR A 47 2.59 -6.62 9.79
C THR A 47 1.16 -6.73 9.25
N GLU A 48 0.54 -5.61 8.86
CA GLU A 48 -0.79 -5.59 8.24
C GLU A 48 -0.82 -6.34 6.89
N LEU A 49 0.25 -6.23 6.09
CA LEU A 49 0.29 -6.81 4.75
C LEU A 49 0.61 -8.32 4.78
N VAL A 50 1.56 -8.75 5.59
CA VAL A 50 2.08 -10.14 5.52
C VAL A 50 1.81 -10.97 6.78
N GLY A 51 1.19 -10.38 7.80
CA GLY A 51 0.95 -11.00 9.10
C GLY A 51 2.19 -11.00 10.01
N PRO A 52 2.00 -11.22 11.32
CA PRO A 52 3.04 -11.03 12.33
C PRO A 52 4.22 -11.99 12.19
N SER A 53 3.98 -13.27 11.88
CA SER A 53 5.07 -14.25 11.75
C SER A 53 6.01 -13.94 10.59
N ARG A 54 5.46 -13.57 9.43
CA ARG A 54 6.27 -13.22 8.25
C ARG A 54 6.99 -11.88 8.45
N ALA A 55 6.30 -10.89 9.03
CA ALA A 55 6.89 -9.60 9.34
C ALA A 55 8.08 -9.76 10.30
N LEU A 56 7.94 -10.57 11.35
CA LEU A 56 9.02 -10.87 12.29
C LEU A 56 10.20 -11.53 11.56
N GLU A 57 9.96 -12.56 10.75
CA GLU A 57 10.99 -13.26 9.97
C GLU A 57 11.80 -12.29 9.08
N ILE A 58 11.12 -11.45 8.30
CA ILE A 58 11.76 -10.46 7.44
C ILE A 58 12.63 -9.48 8.27
N CYS A 59 12.10 -8.98 9.38
CA CYS A 59 12.78 -7.98 10.21
C CYS A 59 13.98 -8.55 10.98
N VAL A 60 13.87 -9.74 11.57
CA VAL A 60 14.95 -10.29 12.43
C VAL A 60 16.05 -10.97 11.63
N THR A 61 15.76 -11.45 10.42
CA THR A 61 16.78 -12.02 9.53
C THR A 61 17.48 -10.95 8.70
N GLY A 62 16.82 -9.81 8.44
CA GLY A 62 17.31 -8.78 7.52
C GLY A 62 17.54 -9.31 6.10
N ARG A 63 16.95 -10.45 5.73
CA ARG A 63 17.24 -11.11 4.46
C ARG A 63 16.81 -10.24 3.26
N ARG A 64 17.39 -10.57 2.10
CA ARG A 64 16.95 -10.00 0.83
C ARG A 64 15.74 -10.75 0.31
N MET A 65 14.76 -10.01 -0.19
CA MET A 65 13.54 -10.50 -0.80
C MET A 65 13.44 -9.96 -2.24
N ALA A 66 13.09 -10.82 -3.19
CA ALA A 66 12.91 -10.45 -4.59
C ALA A 66 11.46 -10.04 -4.90
N ALA A 67 11.24 -9.43 -6.06
CA ALA A 67 9.95 -8.91 -6.48
C ALA A 67 8.86 -9.99 -6.58
N ASP A 68 9.21 -11.19 -7.04
CA ASP A 68 8.31 -12.35 -7.14
C ASP A 68 7.79 -12.82 -5.78
N GLU A 69 8.65 -12.83 -4.76
CA GLU A 69 8.21 -13.11 -3.40
C GLU A 69 7.33 -11.98 -2.86
N ALA A 70 7.73 -10.71 -3.08
CA ALA A 70 6.94 -9.56 -2.65
C ALA A 70 5.51 -9.59 -3.21
N ASP A 71 5.34 -10.02 -4.46
CA ASP A 71 4.03 -10.23 -5.07
C ASP A 71 3.23 -11.33 -4.38
N ARG A 72 3.82 -12.53 -4.25
CA ARG A 72 3.16 -13.69 -3.64
C ARG A 72 2.70 -13.46 -2.21
N ILE A 73 3.39 -12.61 -1.46
CA ILE A 73 3.04 -12.31 -0.06
C ILE A 73 2.20 -11.03 0.10
N GLY A 74 1.77 -10.38 -0.98
CA GLY A 74 0.86 -9.23 -0.94
C GLY A 74 1.53 -7.87 -0.67
N LEU A 75 2.85 -7.77 -0.84
CA LEU A 75 3.58 -6.50 -0.74
C LEU A 75 3.58 -5.71 -2.05
N ALA A 76 3.38 -6.35 -3.20
CA ALA A 76 3.25 -5.68 -4.47
C ALA A 76 1.77 -5.53 -4.85
N THR A 77 1.42 -4.41 -5.48
CA THR A 77 0.16 -4.27 -6.24
C THR A 77 0.31 -4.90 -7.63
N ALA A 78 1.51 -4.79 -8.21
CA ALA A 78 1.89 -5.44 -9.46
C ALA A 78 3.42 -5.57 -9.55
N VAL A 79 3.88 -6.59 -10.28
CA VAL A 79 5.27 -6.75 -10.72
C VAL A 79 5.28 -6.78 -12.25
N VAL A 80 6.14 -5.96 -12.85
CA VAL A 80 6.29 -5.85 -14.31
C VAL A 80 7.77 -5.93 -14.72
N PRO A 81 8.11 -6.26 -15.97
CA PRO A 81 9.47 -6.11 -16.47
C PRO A 81 10.00 -4.70 -16.22
N ARG A 82 11.30 -4.56 -15.88
CA ARG A 82 11.89 -3.24 -15.60
C ARG A 82 11.63 -2.18 -16.68
N ALA A 83 11.65 -2.57 -17.95
CA ALA A 83 11.42 -1.65 -19.08
C ALA A 83 9.97 -1.13 -19.16
N GLU A 84 9.02 -1.81 -18.52
CA GLU A 84 7.59 -1.48 -18.54
C GLU A 84 7.14 -0.72 -17.29
N LEU A 85 8.03 -0.52 -16.31
CA LEU A 85 7.68 0.06 -15.01
C LEU A 85 7.01 1.43 -15.14
N ASP A 86 7.58 2.34 -15.94
CA ASP A 86 7.03 3.69 -16.09
C ASP A 86 5.65 3.68 -16.78
N GLY A 87 5.44 2.78 -17.75
CA GLY A 87 4.15 2.57 -18.40
C GLY A 87 3.10 2.06 -17.41
N ALA A 88 3.43 1.01 -16.65
CA ALA A 88 2.52 0.45 -15.65
C ALA A 88 2.14 1.48 -14.55
N VAL A 89 3.08 2.33 -14.15
CA VAL A 89 2.80 3.43 -13.21
C VAL A 89 1.91 4.49 -13.85
N ALA A 90 2.16 4.87 -15.11
CA ALA A 90 1.35 5.83 -15.83
C ALA A 90 -0.10 5.34 -16.00
N ASP A 91 -0.29 4.07 -16.36
CA ASP A 91 -1.61 3.45 -16.51
C ASP A 91 -2.37 3.42 -15.18
N LEU A 92 -1.70 3.05 -14.08
CA LEU A 92 -2.30 3.08 -12.74
C LEU A 92 -2.70 4.50 -12.34
N ALA A 93 -1.83 5.49 -12.59
CA ALA A 93 -2.13 6.89 -12.30
C ALA A 93 -3.30 7.41 -13.14
N ALA A 94 -3.35 7.07 -14.44
CA ALA A 94 -4.44 7.44 -15.32
C ALA A 94 -5.78 6.85 -14.85
N ALA A 95 -5.79 5.59 -14.40
CA ALA A 95 -6.98 4.96 -13.86
C ALA A 95 -7.50 5.67 -12.59
N VAL A 96 -6.59 6.10 -11.70
CA VAL A 96 -6.97 6.89 -10.50
C VAL A 96 -7.51 8.26 -10.89
N LEU A 97 -6.89 8.93 -11.85
CA LEU A 97 -7.30 10.28 -12.31
C LEU A 97 -8.60 10.27 -13.11
N ALA A 98 -8.95 9.15 -13.74
CA ALA A 98 -10.22 9.00 -14.46
C ALA A 98 -11.43 8.83 -13.51
N ALA A 99 -11.20 8.46 -12.24
CA ALA A 99 -12.25 8.32 -11.25
C ALA A 99 -12.66 9.67 -10.65
N ASP A 100 -13.89 9.74 -10.15
CA ASP A 100 -14.36 10.91 -9.40
C ASP A 100 -13.55 11.09 -8.11
N GLY A 101 -12.91 12.24 -7.96
CA GLY A 101 -11.98 12.51 -6.84
C GLY A 101 -12.66 12.45 -5.47
N GLY A 102 -13.93 12.87 -5.37
CA GLY A 102 -14.69 12.77 -4.13
C GLY A 102 -14.97 11.32 -3.73
N ALA A 103 -15.34 10.47 -4.70
CA ALA A 103 -15.50 9.04 -4.48
C ALA A 103 -14.18 8.37 -4.09
N VAL A 104 -13.06 8.70 -4.75
CA VAL A 104 -11.73 8.17 -4.39
C VAL A 104 -11.37 8.51 -2.94
N ALA A 105 -11.62 9.74 -2.51
CA ALA A 105 -11.35 10.18 -1.14
C ALA A 105 -12.20 9.42 -0.11
N GLU A 106 -13.51 9.28 -0.35
CA GLU A 106 -14.41 8.53 0.53
C GLU A 106 -14.02 7.04 0.59
N ILE A 107 -13.79 6.40 -0.56
CA ILE A 107 -13.39 4.99 -0.63
C ILE A 107 -12.09 4.76 0.14
N LYS A 108 -11.08 5.61 -0.05
CA LYS A 108 -9.82 5.50 0.69
C LYS A 108 -10.03 5.63 2.20
N GLY A 109 -10.85 6.58 2.64
CA GLY A 109 -11.19 6.77 4.06
C GLY A 109 -11.95 5.58 4.67
N LEU A 110 -12.86 4.98 3.90
CA LEU A 110 -13.60 3.78 4.29
C LEU A 110 -12.65 2.59 4.47
N LEU A 111 -11.80 2.32 3.47
CA LEU A 111 -10.84 1.22 3.50
C LEU A 111 -9.80 1.38 4.61
N ALA A 112 -9.30 2.59 4.85
CA ALA A 112 -8.33 2.86 5.91
C ALA A 112 -8.89 2.61 7.32
N GLY A 113 -10.19 2.81 7.51
CA GLY A 113 -10.83 2.58 8.81
C GLY A 113 -11.37 1.15 9.02
N ALA A 114 -11.57 0.38 7.95
CA ALA A 114 -12.17 -0.95 8.01
C ALA A 114 -11.45 -1.92 8.99
N PRO A 115 -10.11 -1.96 9.09
CA PRO A 115 -9.44 -2.86 10.05
C PRO A 115 -9.70 -2.54 11.52
N LEU A 116 -10.17 -1.32 11.83
CA LEU A 116 -10.37 -0.83 13.19
C LEU A 116 -11.84 -0.76 13.61
N ARG A 117 -12.76 -0.95 12.66
CA ARG A 117 -14.21 -0.86 12.88
C ARG A 117 -14.82 -2.25 12.97
N SER A 118 -15.82 -2.39 13.83
CA SER A 118 -16.76 -3.51 13.72
C SER A 118 -17.53 -3.43 12.40
N TYR A 119 -18.14 -4.55 11.99
CA TYR A 119 -18.98 -4.58 10.79
C TYR A 119 -20.10 -3.53 10.82
N ALA A 120 -20.78 -3.37 11.97
CA ALA A 120 -21.87 -2.41 12.12
C ALA A 120 -21.38 -0.95 12.03
N GLU A 121 -20.20 -0.65 12.57
CA GLU A 121 -19.59 0.68 12.44
C GLU A 121 -19.16 0.98 11.00
N GLN A 122 -18.66 -0.04 10.29
CA GLN A 122 -18.27 0.08 8.90
C GLN A 122 -19.49 0.27 7.97
N ASP A 123 -20.55 -0.52 8.13
CA ASP A 123 -21.82 -0.35 7.38
C ASP A 123 -22.41 1.06 7.58
N ARG A 124 -22.38 1.57 8.81
CA ARG A 124 -22.78 2.96 9.08
C ARG A 124 -21.89 3.97 8.35
N ALA A 125 -20.57 3.82 8.41
CA ALA A 125 -19.63 4.72 7.75
C ALA A 125 -19.83 4.73 6.22
N GLU A 126 -20.08 3.57 5.62
CA GLU A 126 -20.36 3.42 4.19
C GLU A 126 -21.65 4.16 3.78
N ARG A 127 -22.72 4.03 4.56
CA ARG A 127 -23.99 4.75 4.31
C ARG A 127 -23.83 6.26 4.43
N GLU A 128 -23.07 6.73 5.42
CA GLU A 128 -22.80 8.15 5.62
C GLU A 128 -21.98 8.73 4.46
N ALA A 129 -20.92 8.03 4.03
CA ALA A 129 -20.13 8.41 2.87
C ALA A 129 -20.97 8.47 1.59
N GLN A 130 -21.81 7.46 1.36
CA GLN A 130 -22.69 7.42 0.19
C GLN A 130 -23.71 8.56 0.21
N THR A 131 -24.26 8.91 1.37
CA THR A 131 -25.19 10.04 1.52
C THR A 131 -24.52 11.37 1.17
N ARG A 132 -23.25 11.58 1.59
CA ARG A 132 -22.46 12.76 1.19
C ARG A 132 -22.24 12.79 -0.32
N ARG A 133 -21.80 11.67 -0.92
CA ARG A 133 -21.59 11.59 -2.38
C ARG A 133 -22.86 11.88 -3.18
N LEU A 134 -24.00 11.32 -2.77
CA LEU A 134 -25.29 11.59 -3.43
C LEU A 134 -25.69 13.07 -3.31
N SER A 135 -25.48 13.66 -2.13
CA SER A 135 -25.76 15.08 -1.92
C SER A 135 -24.88 15.98 -2.80
N ASP A 136 -23.57 15.69 -2.88
CA ASP A 136 -22.64 16.46 -3.71
C ASP A 136 -22.99 16.36 -5.20
N LEU A 137 -23.34 15.17 -5.69
CA LEU A 137 -23.72 14.95 -7.09
C LEU A 137 -25.03 15.65 -7.47
N LEU A 138 -26.01 15.66 -6.56
CA LEU A 138 -27.30 16.34 -6.78
C LEU A 138 -27.18 17.86 -6.61
N GLY A 139 -26.26 18.34 -5.76
CA GLY A 139 -26.01 19.77 -5.52
C GLY A 139 -25.08 20.44 -6.54
N SER A 140 -24.37 19.68 -7.37
CA SER A 140 -23.49 20.21 -8.43
C SER A 140 -24.24 20.56 -9.74
N GLY A 141 -25.57 20.67 -9.69
CA GLY A 141 -26.46 20.90 -10.83
C GLY A 141 -26.94 22.35 -11.03
N GLU A 142 -26.37 23.34 -10.34
CA GLU A 142 -26.65 24.79 -10.53
C GLU A 142 -25.49 25.54 -11.20
#